data_AF-M0HAT9-F1
#
_entry.id   AF-M0HAT9-F1
#
_cell.length_a   1.000
_cell.length_b   1.000
_cell.length_c   1.000
_cell.angle_alpha   90.00
_cell.angle_beta   90.00
_cell.angle_gamma   90.00
#
_symmetry.space_group_name_H-M   'P 1'
#
loop_
_entity.id
_entity.type
_entity.pdbx_description
1 polymer ?
#
loop_
_entity_poly.entity_id
_entity_poly.type
_entity_poly.pdbx_seq_one_letter_code
_entity_poly.pdbx_strand_id
1 'polypeptide(L)'
;MVPTDDLPSNGLQTRRTVLRRCAGLLATGVTTLSAGCTAALPPLGSRQHFGRVDVPDADPPTYRQWLPAPTAVDTGDDSQYPFCFRRPQSLTSPAPVRFVVPQIRLRTELDYFGVGYTGYNRLLETRFGTVLAGGFDPTTITNTLTESGYRRDGTYREYERFSRSDVHREALVTDEAIVWASQRVHEHPNVEALVDARDGRIPRYHEENDAYRRLSEVIGESRMVEFIPPEGDRQWTKLEGFRFGDDTAYHIMSFLYPEEMEVPEADLRDRSIDSTILTREVDATDFRVDGQLAVAEGRIPLGEGYPLPTTQPPQITWGVTRNATDQTLTFTHEAGESVATADLQFRADIADTSELRSLSETRPLPTDHDELGPGDSVTIDRQAIPDVEVIHADDIDWDAADPYATSEPQPATRLLLAYSPESATRPLFAIDLEDTT
;
A
#
# COMPACT_ATOMS: atom_id res chain seq x y z
N MET A 1 15.42 -36.71 17.73
CA MET A 1 14.40 -36.17 18.66
C MET A 1 14.44 -34.67 18.42
N VAL A 2 13.56 -34.21 17.52
CA VAL A 2 13.57 -32.86 16.93
C VAL A 2 12.62 -32.00 17.75
N PRO A 3 12.99 -30.79 18.22
CA PRO A 3 12.04 -29.89 18.82
C PRO A 3 11.22 -29.23 17.70
N THR A 4 9.93 -29.48 17.70
CA THR A 4 8.90 -28.74 16.97
C THR A 4 8.47 -27.56 17.84
N ASP A 5 8.91 -26.34 17.50
CA ASP A 5 8.35 -25.09 18.02
C ASP A 5 7.51 -24.43 16.91
N ASP A 6 6.41 -25.07 16.54
CA ASP A 6 5.28 -24.41 15.87
C ASP A 6 4.32 -23.96 16.98
N LEU A 7 4.44 -22.69 17.41
CA LEU A 7 3.48 -22.09 18.31
C LEU A 7 2.35 -21.44 17.49
N PRO A 8 1.06 -21.74 17.80
CA PRO A 8 -0.06 -20.98 17.25
C PRO A 8 0.03 -19.51 17.67
N SER A 9 -0.54 -18.60 16.87
CA SER A 9 -0.63 -17.16 17.12
C SER A 9 -1.45 -16.87 18.38
N ASN A 10 -0.85 -17.10 19.55
CA ASN A 10 -1.40 -16.79 20.85
C ASN A 10 -0.65 -15.56 21.38
N GLY A 11 -1.37 -14.45 21.57
CA GLY A 11 -0.87 -13.10 21.85
C GLY A 11 -0.09 -12.91 23.14
N LEU A 12 1.12 -13.48 23.23
CA LEU A 12 2.07 -13.19 24.30
C LEU A 12 3.48 -12.97 23.70
N GLN A 13 3.65 -11.84 23.02
CA GLN A 13 4.99 -11.30 22.73
C GLN A 13 5.39 -10.31 23.83
N THR A 14 6.46 -10.61 24.56
CA THR A 14 7.01 -9.77 25.64
C THR A 14 7.54 -8.42 25.14
N ARG A 15 7.39 -7.37 25.96
CA ARG A 15 7.82 -5.95 25.76
C ARG A 15 9.20 -5.70 25.13
N ARG A 16 10.11 -6.69 25.09
CA ARG A 16 11.44 -6.58 24.47
C ARG A 16 11.46 -6.82 22.95
N THR A 17 10.41 -7.43 22.39
CA THR A 17 10.29 -7.64 20.93
C THR A 17 9.62 -6.45 20.22
N VAL A 18 8.80 -5.69 20.96
CA VAL A 18 8.06 -4.52 20.44
C VAL A 18 9.02 -3.37 20.07
N LEU A 19 10.06 -3.13 20.86
CA LEU A 19 11.04 -2.07 20.58
C LEU A 19 11.98 -2.35 19.38
N ARG A 20 11.96 -3.56 18.81
CA ARG A 20 12.70 -3.88 17.57
C ARG A 20 11.85 -3.78 16.30
N ARG A 21 10.53 -3.59 16.43
CA ARG A 21 9.58 -3.55 15.29
C ARG A 21 8.90 -2.19 15.10
N CYS A 22 9.09 -1.25 16.02
CA CYS A 22 8.56 0.11 15.94
C CYS A 22 9.30 1.06 14.95
N ALA A 23 10.31 0.57 14.22
CA ALA A 23 11.07 1.37 13.24
C ALA A 23 10.62 1.16 11.78
N GLY A 24 9.49 0.47 11.55
CA GLY A 24 9.05 0.08 10.20
C GLY A 24 8.14 1.07 9.46
N LEU A 25 7.71 2.17 10.08
CA LEU A 25 6.65 3.02 9.51
C LEU A 25 6.86 4.53 9.54
N LEU A 26 8.08 5.01 9.79
CA LEU A 26 8.43 6.41 9.55
C LEU A 26 9.73 6.49 8.77
N ALA A 27 9.68 7.26 7.67
CA ALA A 27 10.75 7.60 6.74
C ALA A 27 11.04 6.63 5.57
N THR A 28 10.07 6.48 4.65
CA THR A 28 10.41 6.72 3.25
C THR A 28 10.57 8.22 3.09
N GLY A 29 11.81 8.67 3.24
CA GLY A 29 12.21 10.03 2.97
C GLY A 29 11.69 10.46 1.60
N VAL A 30 11.05 11.63 1.60
CA VAL A 30 10.92 12.48 0.43
C VAL A 30 12.34 12.73 -0.06
N THR A 31 12.86 11.90 -0.97
CA THR A 31 13.86 12.39 -1.90
C THR A 31 13.12 13.34 -2.81
N THR A 32 13.27 14.62 -2.49
CA THR A 32 13.04 15.73 -3.40
C THR A 32 13.87 15.45 -4.66
N LEU A 33 13.26 14.82 -5.66
CA LEU A 33 13.66 15.05 -7.04
C LEU A 33 13.21 16.47 -7.38
N SER A 34 14.02 17.44 -6.96
CA SER A 34 14.19 18.73 -7.62
C SER A 34 14.84 18.51 -8.98
N ALA A 35 14.23 17.67 -9.82
CA ALA A 35 14.47 17.68 -11.26
C ALA A 35 13.69 18.90 -11.79
N GLY A 36 14.43 19.92 -12.19
CA GLY A 36 13.94 21.23 -12.57
C GLY A 36 12.69 21.20 -13.47
N CYS A 37 11.58 21.70 -12.90
CA CYS A 37 10.47 22.26 -13.66
C CYS A 37 10.38 23.77 -13.43
N THR A 38 11.50 24.49 -13.57
CA THR A 38 11.47 25.96 -13.73
C THR A 38 11.09 26.39 -15.16
N ALA A 39 10.54 25.50 -15.97
CA ALA A 39 10.15 25.77 -17.36
C ALA A 39 8.81 25.14 -17.74
N ALA A 40 7.78 25.38 -16.93
CA ALA A 40 6.40 25.61 -17.39
C ALA A 40 5.57 25.91 -16.14
N LEU A 41 5.40 27.20 -15.83
CA LEU A 41 4.22 27.60 -15.07
C LEU A 41 3.02 26.97 -15.79
N PRO A 42 2.15 26.22 -15.08
CA PRO A 42 0.94 25.71 -15.71
C PRO A 42 0.20 26.89 -16.34
N PRO A 43 -0.48 26.70 -17.49
CA PRO A 43 -1.31 27.76 -18.00
C PRO A 43 -2.27 28.18 -16.89
N LEU A 44 -2.16 29.44 -16.46
CA LEU A 44 -3.16 30.11 -15.65
C LEU A 44 -4.48 30.07 -16.45
N GLY A 45 -5.30 29.04 -16.24
CA GLY A 45 -6.55 28.90 -16.97
C GLY A 45 -7.12 27.49 -17.09
N SER A 46 -7.64 26.96 -16.00
CA SER A 46 -9.09 26.74 -15.92
C SER A 46 -9.48 26.96 -14.46
N ARG A 47 -10.36 27.93 -14.20
CA ARG A 47 -10.88 28.14 -12.84
C ARG A 47 -11.75 26.94 -12.54
N GLN A 48 -11.43 26.14 -11.53
CA GLN A 48 -12.41 25.21 -10.96
C GLN A 48 -13.71 25.99 -10.73
N HIS A 49 -14.79 25.53 -11.34
CA HIS A 49 -16.07 26.20 -11.23
C HIS A 49 -16.85 25.62 -10.07
N PHE A 50 -17.22 26.46 -9.10
CA PHE A 50 -18.16 26.04 -8.06
C PHE A 50 -19.57 25.96 -8.64
N GLY A 51 -20.22 24.83 -8.44
CA GLY A 51 -21.56 24.56 -8.94
C GLY A 51 -22.03 23.18 -8.53
N ARG A 52 -23.30 22.89 -8.79
CA ARG A 52 -23.85 21.58 -8.48
C ARG A 52 -23.18 20.51 -9.35
N VAL A 53 -22.69 19.46 -8.71
CA VAL A 53 -22.15 18.26 -9.37
C VAL A 53 -23.09 17.11 -9.06
N ASP A 54 -23.68 16.52 -10.10
CA ASP A 54 -24.56 15.37 -9.94
C ASP A 54 -23.70 14.10 -9.96
N VAL A 55 -23.24 13.71 -8.77
CA VAL A 55 -22.47 12.47 -8.56
C VAL A 55 -23.45 11.28 -8.53
N PRO A 56 -23.15 10.17 -9.26
CA PRO A 56 -23.96 8.95 -9.16
C PRO A 56 -24.00 8.40 -7.73
N ASP A 57 -25.14 7.81 -7.35
CA ASP A 57 -25.26 7.09 -6.08
C ASP A 57 -24.28 5.92 -6.01
N ALA A 58 -23.72 5.67 -4.82
CA ALA A 58 -22.89 4.50 -4.57
C ALA A 58 -23.74 3.31 -4.10
N ASP A 59 -23.25 2.10 -4.39
CA ASP A 59 -23.75 0.90 -3.73
C ASP A 59 -23.51 0.99 -2.21
N PRO A 60 -24.25 0.23 -1.39
CA PRO A 60 -23.96 0.10 0.03
C PRO A 60 -22.50 -0.35 0.28
N PRO A 61 -21.81 0.18 1.30
CA PRO A 61 -20.39 -0.08 1.57
C PRO A 61 -20.15 -1.50 2.10
N THR A 62 -20.15 -2.53 1.24
CA THR A 62 -20.02 -3.93 1.70
C THR A 62 -18.62 -4.25 2.23
N TYR A 63 -17.59 -3.53 1.79
CA TYR A 63 -16.21 -3.68 2.27
C TYR A 63 -16.07 -3.52 3.79
N ARG A 64 -16.94 -2.73 4.44
CA ARG A 64 -16.88 -2.47 5.88
C ARG A 64 -17.12 -3.71 6.74
N GLN A 65 -17.66 -4.78 6.16
CA GLN A 65 -17.87 -6.04 6.86
C GLN A 65 -16.55 -6.70 7.26
N TRP A 66 -15.48 -6.47 6.49
CA TRP A 66 -14.16 -7.06 6.70
C TRP A 66 -13.28 -6.27 7.67
N LEU A 67 -13.73 -5.10 8.12
CA LEU A 67 -12.93 -4.21 8.96
C LEU A 67 -13.19 -4.51 10.44
N PRO A 68 -12.27 -5.16 11.18
CA PRO A 68 -12.41 -5.33 12.62
C PRO A 68 -12.43 -3.99 13.35
N ALA A 69 -13.19 -3.88 14.44
CA ALA A 69 -13.08 -2.72 15.30
C ALA A 69 -11.68 -2.65 15.94
N PRO A 70 -11.07 -1.46 16.11
CA PRO A 70 -9.78 -1.32 16.78
C PRO A 70 -9.73 -1.95 18.17
N THR A 71 -10.85 -1.99 18.90
CA THR A 71 -10.95 -2.61 20.23
C THR A 71 -10.85 -4.14 20.22
N ALA A 72 -11.04 -4.77 19.06
CA ALA A 72 -11.09 -6.23 18.90
C ALA A 72 -9.78 -6.82 18.37
N VAL A 73 -8.79 -5.98 18.06
CA VAL A 73 -7.50 -6.35 17.48
C VAL A 73 -6.38 -5.57 18.16
N ASP A 74 -5.16 -6.06 18.04
CA ASP A 74 -3.99 -5.30 18.48
C ASP A 74 -3.65 -4.24 17.43
N THR A 75 -3.99 -2.99 17.73
CA THR A 75 -3.63 -1.81 16.94
C THR A 75 -2.41 -1.08 17.52
N GLY A 76 -1.70 -1.69 18.48
CA GLY A 76 -0.73 -0.98 19.30
C GLY A 76 -1.41 0.09 20.16
N ASP A 77 -0.90 1.32 20.09
CA ASP A 77 -1.45 2.45 20.83
C ASP A 77 -2.53 3.22 20.03
N ASP A 78 -2.80 2.81 18.78
CA ASP A 78 -3.71 3.54 17.90
C ASP A 78 -5.17 3.19 18.17
N SER A 79 -6.01 4.21 18.39
CA SER A 79 -7.47 4.02 18.55
C SER A 79 -8.22 3.80 17.22
N GLN A 80 -7.53 3.96 16.09
CA GLN A 80 -8.07 3.96 14.73
C GLN A 80 -6.99 3.54 13.73
N TYR A 81 -7.36 3.07 12.54
CA TYR A 81 -6.37 2.68 11.52
C TYR A 81 -6.83 3.02 10.09
N PRO A 82 -5.91 3.36 9.17
CA PRO A 82 -6.24 3.62 7.77
C PRO A 82 -6.55 2.34 7.01
N PHE A 83 -7.34 2.44 5.95
CA PHE A 83 -7.56 1.35 5.01
C PHE A 83 -7.86 1.88 3.61
N CYS A 84 -7.69 1.01 2.63
CA CYS A 84 -7.79 1.30 1.21
C CYS A 84 -8.61 0.22 0.52
N PHE A 85 -9.80 0.57 0.03
CA PHE A 85 -10.66 -0.31 -0.77
C PHE A 85 -10.61 0.08 -2.25
N ARG A 86 -10.62 -0.91 -3.14
CA ARG A 86 -10.57 -0.74 -4.59
C ARG A 86 -11.45 -1.77 -5.31
N ARG A 87 -12.00 -1.39 -6.46
CA ARG A 87 -12.53 -2.29 -7.50
C ARG A 87 -11.54 -2.29 -8.67
N PRO A 88 -10.61 -3.27 -8.76
CA PRO A 88 -9.41 -3.18 -9.58
C PRO A 88 -9.63 -3.44 -11.09
N GLN A 89 -10.78 -3.07 -11.64
CA GLN A 89 -11.07 -3.24 -13.07
C GLN A 89 -10.14 -2.42 -13.97
N SER A 90 -9.93 -2.89 -15.20
CA SER A 90 -9.19 -2.16 -16.22
C SER A 90 -9.76 -0.76 -16.47
N LEU A 91 -8.87 0.17 -16.77
CA LEU A 91 -9.23 1.51 -17.21
C LEU A 91 -9.20 1.53 -18.74
N THR A 92 -10.23 2.13 -19.35
CA THR A 92 -10.34 2.28 -20.82
C THR A 92 -9.91 3.67 -21.30
N SER A 93 -9.55 4.56 -20.37
CA SER A 93 -9.15 5.94 -20.60
C SER A 93 -8.10 6.35 -19.55
N PRO A 94 -7.39 7.47 -19.76
CA PRO A 94 -6.68 8.15 -18.68
C PRO A 94 -7.57 8.31 -17.44
N ALA A 95 -6.95 8.26 -16.27
CA ALA A 95 -7.62 8.36 -14.99
C ALA A 95 -6.86 9.30 -14.06
N PRO A 96 -7.53 9.83 -13.02
CA PRO A 96 -6.91 10.79 -12.12
C PRO A 96 -5.66 10.22 -11.44
N VAL A 97 -4.60 11.04 -11.31
CA VAL A 97 -3.33 10.58 -10.72
C VAL A 97 -3.52 9.98 -9.32
N ARG A 98 -4.42 10.58 -8.52
CA ARG A 98 -4.76 10.13 -7.17
C ARG A 98 -5.47 8.77 -7.14
N PHE A 99 -6.10 8.35 -8.24
CA PHE A 99 -6.66 7.01 -8.39
C PHE A 99 -5.60 5.99 -8.85
N VAL A 100 -4.75 6.38 -9.81
CA VAL A 100 -3.79 5.45 -10.47
C VAL A 100 -2.57 5.14 -9.60
N VAL A 101 -2.00 6.13 -8.91
CA VAL A 101 -0.74 5.95 -8.16
C VAL A 101 -0.86 4.90 -7.03
N PRO A 102 -1.93 4.89 -6.20
CA PRO A 102 -2.09 3.85 -5.19
C PRO A 102 -2.25 2.43 -5.78
N GLN A 103 -2.88 2.29 -6.96
CA GLN A 103 -3.00 1.00 -7.65
C GLN A 103 -1.63 0.42 -8.03
N ILE A 104 -0.69 1.28 -8.48
CA ILE A 104 0.67 0.87 -8.82
C ILE A 104 1.38 0.27 -7.60
N ARG A 105 1.22 0.90 -6.42
CA ARG A 105 1.80 0.41 -5.15
C ARG A 105 1.23 -0.97 -4.77
N LEU A 106 -0.09 -1.12 -4.79
CA LEU A 106 -0.75 -2.39 -4.44
C LEU A 106 -0.27 -3.56 -5.31
N ARG A 107 -0.06 -3.34 -6.62
CA ARG A 107 0.46 -4.38 -7.52
C ARG A 107 1.84 -4.89 -7.09
N THR A 108 2.70 -4.00 -6.58
CA THR A 108 4.06 -4.37 -6.14
C THR A 108 4.11 -5.02 -4.76
N GLU A 109 3.10 -4.78 -3.92
CA GLU A 109 3.06 -5.32 -2.57
C GLU A 109 2.37 -6.69 -2.51
N LEU A 110 1.45 -6.96 -3.44
CA LEU A 110 0.62 -8.18 -3.46
C LEU A 110 1.33 -9.36 -4.14
N ASP A 111 1.32 -10.52 -3.48
CA ASP A 111 1.72 -11.78 -4.10
C ASP A 111 0.76 -12.15 -5.27
N TYR A 112 1.24 -12.95 -6.22
CA TYR A 112 0.43 -13.50 -7.29
C TYR A 112 -0.25 -14.80 -6.87
N PHE A 113 -1.58 -14.83 -6.93
CA PHE A 113 -2.41 -15.96 -6.50
C PHE A 113 -3.03 -16.74 -7.67
N GLY A 114 -2.51 -16.61 -8.90
CA GLY A 114 -3.11 -17.24 -10.09
C GLY A 114 -4.13 -16.33 -10.80
N VAL A 115 -4.40 -15.16 -10.23
CA VAL A 115 -5.29 -14.12 -10.76
C VAL A 115 -4.52 -12.81 -10.75
N GLY A 116 -4.41 -12.16 -11.91
CA GLY A 116 -3.80 -10.84 -12.01
C GLY A 116 -4.68 -9.77 -11.36
N TYR A 117 -4.08 -8.62 -11.03
CA TYR A 117 -4.73 -7.52 -10.30
C TYR A 117 -6.13 -7.15 -10.83
N THR A 118 -6.31 -7.11 -12.16
CA THR A 118 -7.60 -6.74 -12.76
C THR A 118 -8.67 -7.83 -12.75
N GLY A 119 -8.31 -9.04 -12.34
CA GLY A 119 -9.22 -10.17 -12.18
C GLY A 119 -9.99 -10.18 -10.86
N TYR A 120 -9.62 -9.34 -9.88
CA TYR A 120 -10.36 -9.23 -8.63
C TYR A 120 -11.58 -8.30 -8.80
N ASN A 121 -12.70 -8.63 -8.15
CA ASN A 121 -13.86 -7.74 -8.12
C ASN A 121 -13.68 -6.65 -7.06
N ARG A 122 -13.05 -6.99 -5.93
CA ARG A 122 -12.82 -6.13 -4.78
C ARG A 122 -11.47 -6.44 -4.17
N LEU A 123 -10.78 -5.39 -3.72
CA LEU A 123 -9.55 -5.46 -2.94
C LEU A 123 -9.70 -4.51 -1.75
N LEU A 124 -9.40 -4.99 -0.54
CA LEU A 124 -9.35 -4.18 0.67
C LEU A 124 -8.01 -4.40 1.36
N GLU A 125 -7.18 -3.37 1.37
CA GLU A 125 -5.91 -3.31 2.09
C GLU A 125 -6.11 -2.64 3.46
N THR A 126 -5.58 -3.26 4.49
CA THR A 126 -5.57 -2.78 5.89
C THR A 126 -4.19 -3.02 6.49
N ARG A 127 -3.91 -2.53 7.71
CA ARG A 127 -2.66 -2.89 8.41
C ARG A 127 -2.56 -4.37 8.84
N PHE A 128 -3.66 -5.13 8.78
CA PHE A 128 -3.71 -6.54 9.20
C PHE A 128 -3.57 -7.53 8.05
N GLY A 129 -3.88 -7.09 6.84
CA GLY A 129 -3.97 -7.96 5.68
C GLY A 129 -4.70 -7.29 4.53
N THR A 130 -4.61 -7.95 3.37
CA THR A 130 -5.31 -7.61 2.15
C THR A 130 -6.37 -8.67 1.86
N VAL A 131 -7.63 -8.26 1.70
CA VAL A 131 -8.73 -9.11 1.25
C VAL A 131 -8.91 -8.94 -0.25
N LEU A 132 -8.90 -10.05 -0.98
CA LEU A 132 -9.17 -10.12 -2.41
C LEU A 132 -10.44 -10.93 -2.60
N ALA A 133 -11.50 -10.31 -3.14
CA ALA A 133 -12.75 -11.02 -3.41
C ALA A 133 -13.06 -11.03 -4.91
N GLY A 134 -13.56 -12.15 -5.41
CA GLY A 134 -13.78 -12.38 -6.83
C GLY A 134 -14.46 -13.72 -7.09
N GLY A 135 -14.81 -13.98 -8.35
CA GLY A 135 -15.29 -15.29 -8.80
C GLY A 135 -14.15 -16.09 -9.42
N PHE A 136 -13.14 -16.46 -8.63
CA PHE A 136 -11.99 -17.23 -9.10
C PHE A 136 -12.13 -18.72 -8.78
N ASP A 137 -11.42 -19.57 -9.54
CA ASP A 137 -11.36 -21.00 -9.28
C ASP A 137 -10.42 -21.28 -8.10
N PRO A 138 -10.90 -21.79 -6.96
CA PRO A 138 -10.07 -22.07 -5.79
C PRO A 138 -8.95 -23.06 -6.09
N THR A 139 -9.15 -23.97 -7.07
CA THR A 139 -8.12 -24.92 -7.49
C THR A 139 -6.93 -24.18 -8.09
N THR A 140 -7.18 -23.15 -8.91
CA THR A 140 -6.13 -22.31 -9.47
C THR A 140 -5.37 -21.60 -8.36
N ILE A 141 -6.07 -21.01 -7.38
CA ILE A 141 -5.45 -20.32 -6.25
C ILE A 141 -4.56 -21.26 -5.43
N THR A 142 -5.09 -22.41 -5.02
CA THR A 142 -4.39 -23.38 -4.19
C THR A 142 -3.17 -23.99 -4.91
N ASN A 143 -3.29 -24.24 -6.22
CA ASN A 143 -2.15 -24.69 -7.02
C ASN A 143 -1.08 -23.61 -7.10
N THR A 144 -1.43 -22.36 -7.42
CA THR A 144 -0.46 -21.26 -7.49
C THR A 144 0.22 -21.01 -6.15
N LEU A 145 -0.50 -21.04 -5.04
CA LEU A 145 0.09 -20.92 -3.70
C LEU A 145 1.12 -22.04 -3.45
N THR A 146 0.74 -23.30 -3.72
CA THR A 146 1.61 -24.46 -3.47
C THR A 146 2.86 -24.45 -4.37
N GLU A 147 2.69 -24.11 -5.65
CA GLU A 147 3.79 -24.02 -6.63
C GLU A 147 4.72 -22.84 -6.33
N SER A 148 4.19 -21.76 -5.77
CA SER A 148 4.96 -20.59 -5.34
C SER A 148 5.46 -20.70 -3.89
N GLY A 149 5.69 -21.91 -3.38
CA GLY A 149 6.39 -22.12 -2.11
C GLY A 149 5.57 -21.92 -0.83
N TYR A 150 4.26 -21.61 -0.92
CA TYR A 150 3.39 -21.72 0.25
C TYR A 150 3.15 -23.19 0.59
N ARG A 151 3.08 -23.49 1.89
CA ARG A 151 2.68 -24.80 2.41
C ARG A 151 1.24 -24.73 2.89
N ARG A 152 0.47 -25.77 2.61
CA ARG A 152 -0.82 -25.98 3.29
C ARG A 152 -0.58 -26.13 4.78
N ASP A 153 -1.32 -25.37 5.56
CA ASP A 153 -1.15 -25.21 7.01
C ASP A 153 -2.47 -25.41 7.75
N GLY A 154 -3.21 -26.44 7.32
CA GLY A 154 -4.52 -26.80 7.88
C GLY A 154 -5.64 -25.86 7.43
N THR A 155 -6.56 -25.60 8.34
CA THR A 155 -7.79 -24.83 8.07
C THR A 155 -8.05 -23.87 9.21
N TYR A 156 -8.41 -22.62 8.89
CA TYR A 156 -9.03 -21.71 9.84
C TYR A 156 -10.52 -21.69 9.55
N ARG A 157 -11.30 -22.45 10.33
CA ARG A 157 -12.75 -22.65 10.11
C ARG A 157 -13.01 -23.21 8.71
N GLU A 158 -13.82 -22.57 7.88
CA GLU A 158 -14.07 -22.93 6.48
C GLU A 158 -12.97 -22.51 5.49
N TYR A 159 -11.93 -21.80 5.94
CA TYR A 159 -10.84 -21.32 5.09
C TYR A 159 -9.68 -22.31 5.07
N GLU A 160 -9.18 -22.65 3.88
CA GLU A 160 -7.90 -23.35 3.74
C GLU A 160 -6.76 -22.39 4.07
N ARG A 161 -5.85 -22.79 4.98
CA ARG A 161 -4.73 -21.96 5.44
C ARG A 161 -3.47 -22.34 4.69
N PHE A 162 -2.71 -21.33 4.29
CA PHE A 162 -1.40 -21.47 3.66
C PHE A 162 -0.40 -20.58 4.37
N SER A 163 0.80 -21.08 4.63
CA SER A 163 1.89 -20.31 5.23
C SER A 163 3.18 -20.40 4.41
N ARG A 164 3.95 -19.31 4.41
CA ARG A 164 5.26 -19.22 3.77
C ARG A 164 6.24 -18.58 4.75
N SER A 165 7.47 -19.10 4.81
CA SER A 165 8.42 -18.82 5.91
C SER A 165 9.66 -18.03 5.50
N ASP A 166 10.01 -17.97 4.23
CA ASP A 166 11.17 -17.17 3.76
C ASP A 166 10.97 -15.67 4.02
N VAL A 167 9.74 -15.21 3.85
CA VAL A 167 9.17 -14.03 4.49
C VAL A 167 7.85 -14.51 5.07
N HIS A 168 7.61 -14.23 6.36
CA HIS A 168 6.40 -14.71 7.02
C HIS A 168 5.14 -14.15 6.36
N ARG A 169 4.45 -15.02 5.62
CA ARG A 169 3.20 -14.72 4.90
C ARG A 169 2.19 -15.79 5.22
N GLU A 170 0.94 -15.38 5.19
CA GLU A 170 -0.20 -16.26 5.41
C GLU A 170 -1.31 -15.93 4.42
N ALA A 171 -2.00 -16.95 3.91
CA ALA A 171 -3.22 -16.79 3.14
C ALA A 171 -4.32 -17.72 3.67
N LEU A 172 -5.52 -17.18 3.81
CA LEU A 172 -6.75 -17.93 4.02
C LEU A 172 -7.58 -17.88 2.74
N VAL A 173 -7.94 -19.05 2.21
CA VAL A 173 -8.61 -19.18 0.90
C VAL A 173 -9.99 -19.82 1.05
N THR A 174 -10.97 -19.23 0.36
CA THR A 174 -12.32 -19.75 0.12
C THR A 174 -12.66 -19.65 -1.37
N ASP A 175 -13.85 -20.09 -1.74
CA ASP A 175 -14.44 -19.88 -3.06
C ASP A 175 -14.76 -18.41 -3.40
N GLU A 176 -14.91 -17.56 -2.39
CA GLU A 176 -15.29 -16.16 -2.58
C GLU A 176 -14.15 -15.16 -2.34
N ALA A 177 -13.16 -15.54 -1.53
CA ALA A 177 -12.13 -14.61 -1.06
C ALA A 177 -10.78 -15.27 -0.74
N ILE A 178 -9.71 -14.50 -0.94
CA ILE A 178 -8.37 -14.72 -0.42
C ILE A 178 -8.11 -13.63 0.62
N VAL A 179 -7.74 -14.00 1.84
CA VAL A 179 -7.31 -13.06 2.88
C VAL A 179 -5.83 -13.32 3.12
N TRP A 180 -5.00 -12.35 2.73
CA TRP A 180 -3.55 -12.52 2.72
C TRP A 180 -2.88 -11.50 3.64
N ALA A 181 -1.85 -11.93 4.35
CA ALA A 181 -0.99 -11.04 5.11
C ALA A 181 0.48 -11.41 4.94
N SER A 182 1.33 -10.43 5.21
CA SER A 182 2.78 -10.52 5.05
C SER A 182 3.43 -9.57 6.03
N GLN A 183 4.37 -10.04 6.84
CA GLN A 183 5.13 -9.18 7.77
C GLN A 183 5.92 -8.08 7.06
N ARG A 184 6.16 -8.21 5.75
CA ARG A 184 6.82 -7.17 4.94
C ARG A 184 5.89 -6.00 4.60
N VAL A 185 4.60 -6.28 4.45
CA VAL A 185 3.62 -5.32 3.90
C VAL A 185 2.69 -4.80 4.99
N HIS A 186 2.33 -5.68 5.92
CA HIS A 186 1.33 -5.43 6.95
C HIS A 186 2.01 -5.31 8.30
N GLU A 187 1.70 -4.23 9.01
CA GLU A 187 2.34 -3.88 10.27
C GLU A 187 1.91 -4.81 11.42
N HIS A 188 0.64 -5.23 11.42
CA HIS A 188 0.07 -6.15 12.39
C HIS A 188 -0.63 -7.34 11.70
N PRO A 189 0.08 -8.21 10.96
CA PRO A 189 -0.53 -9.29 10.19
C PRO A 189 -1.51 -10.12 11.02
N ASN A 190 -2.79 -10.15 10.62
CA ASN A 190 -3.85 -10.89 11.30
C ASN A 190 -5.02 -11.17 10.34
N VAL A 191 -4.88 -12.22 9.53
CA VAL A 191 -5.90 -12.66 8.57
C VAL A 191 -7.16 -13.20 9.26
N GLU A 192 -7.01 -13.80 10.45
CA GLU A 192 -8.11 -14.38 11.23
C GLU A 192 -9.08 -13.28 11.70
N ALA A 193 -8.58 -12.13 12.12
CA ALA A 193 -9.41 -10.99 12.52
C ALA A 193 -10.25 -10.43 11.36
N LEU A 194 -9.69 -10.37 10.14
CA LEU A 194 -10.44 -9.91 8.96
C LEU A 194 -11.61 -10.88 8.65
N VAL A 195 -11.36 -12.18 8.74
CA VAL A 195 -12.39 -13.23 8.58
C VAL A 195 -13.43 -13.17 9.70
N ASP A 196 -13.00 -13.05 10.94
CA ASP A 196 -13.93 -12.99 12.07
C ASP A 196 -14.78 -11.72 12.09
N ALA A 197 -14.24 -10.59 11.61
CA ALA A 197 -15.02 -9.37 11.38
C ALA A 197 -16.07 -9.59 10.28
N ARG A 198 -15.67 -10.19 9.14
CA ARG A 198 -16.59 -10.53 8.04
C ARG A 198 -17.78 -11.32 8.55
N ASP A 199 -17.50 -12.36 9.32
CA ASP A 199 -18.50 -13.29 9.83
C ASP A 199 -19.25 -12.77 11.06
N GLY A 200 -18.93 -11.55 11.53
CA GLY A 200 -19.61 -10.88 12.65
C GLY A 200 -19.32 -11.52 14.01
N ARG A 201 -18.18 -12.20 14.14
CA ARG A 201 -17.74 -12.84 15.40
C ARG A 201 -16.98 -11.89 16.31
N ILE A 202 -16.39 -10.86 15.74
CA ILE A 202 -15.87 -9.70 16.46
C ILE A 202 -16.57 -8.43 15.96
N PRO A 203 -16.63 -7.37 16.78
CA PRO A 203 -17.19 -6.10 16.36
C PRO A 203 -16.49 -5.55 15.12
N ARG A 204 -17.25 -4.90 14.25
CA ARG A 204 -16.72 -4.26 13.05
C ARG A 204 -16.48 -2.78 13.29
N TYR A 205 -15.55 -2.21 12.55
CA TYR A 205 -15.13 -0.83 12.75
C TYR A 205 -16.29 0.18 12.70
N HIS A 206 -17.21 0.04 11.74
CA HIS A 206 -18.38 0.93 11.62
C HIS A 206 -19.44 0.72 12.71
N GLU A 207 -19.37 -0.37 13.48
CA GLU A 207 -20.31 -0.65 14.58
C GLU A 207 -19.89 0.08 15.86
N GLU A 208 -18.61 0.40 16.02
CA GLU A 208 -18.05 1.06 17.21
C GLU A 208 -17.54 2.49 16.95
N ASN A 209 -17.32 2.87 15.68
CA ASN A 209 -16.85 4.20 15.32
C ASN A 209 -17.91 4.95 14.51
N ASP A 210 -18.67 5.80 15.19
CA ASP A 210 -19.74 6.60 14.59
C ASP A 210 -19.24 7.57 13.51
N ALA A 211 -18.02 8.12 13.67
CA ALA A 211 -17.44 9.01 12.68
C ALA A 211 -17.21 8.29 11.35
N TYR A 212 -16.54 7.14 11.41
CA TYR A 212 -16.33 6.27 10.26
C TYR A 212 -17.65 5.77 9.69
N ARG A 213 -18.61 5.34 10.52
CA ARG A 213 -19.93 4.90 10.08
C ARG A 213 -20.61 5.95 9.21
N ARG A 214 -20.71 7.20 9.70
CA ARG A 214 -21.32 8.32 8.98
C ARG A 214 -20.61 8.63 7.66
N LEU A 215 -19.27 8.68 7.66
CA LEU A 215 -18.50 8.92 6.45
C LEU A 215 -18.70 7.80 5.41
N SER A 216 -18.71 6.54 5.86
CA SER A 216 -18.93 5.37 5.00
C SER A 216 -20.31 5.35 4.35
N GLU A 217 -21.34 5.88 5.03
CA GLU A 217 -22.70 6.03 4.49
C GLU A 217 -22.75 7.09 3.37
N VAL A 218 -21.96 8.16 3.47
CA VAL A 218 -21.85 9.22 2.45
C VAL A 218 -21.10 8.72 1.21
N ILE A 219 -19.95 8.07 1.41
CA ILE A 219 -19.09 7.64 0.31
C ILE A 219 -19.59 6.35 -0.35
N GLY A 220 -20.21 5.45 0.41
CA GLY A 220 -20.67 4.14 -0.05
C GLY A 220 -19.52 3.28 -0.61
N GLU A 221 -19.86 2.27 -1.42
CA GLU A 221 -18.91 1.46 -2.16
C GLU A 221 -18.55 2.09 -3.51
N SER A 222 -17.65 3.07 -3.46
CA SER A 222 -17.08 3.70 -4.65
C SER A 222 -15.99 2.79 -5.28
N ARG A 223 -15.59 3.04 -6.54
CA ARG A 223 -14.51 2.25 -7.21
C ARG A 223 -13.19 2.32 -6.45
N MET A 224 -12.99 3.43 -5.74
CA MET A 224 -11.94 3.65 -4.77
C MET A 224 -12.59 4.14 -3.49
N VAL A 225 -12.16 3.66 -2.32
CA VAL A 225 -12.42 4.28 -1.03
C VAL A 225 -11.13 4.28 -0.20
N GLU A 226 -10.81 5.40 0.44
CA GLU A 226 -9.65 5.49 1.31
C GLU A 226 -9.98 6.27 2.57
N PHE A 227 -9.78 5.60 3.70
CA PHE A 227 -10.03 6.15 5.03
C PHE A 227 -8.72 6.60 5.65
N ILE A 228 -8.71 7.84 6.13
CA ILE A 228 -7.58 8.41 6.86
C ILE A 228 -8.09 8.87 8.22
N PRO A 229 -7.65 8.23 9.32
CA PRO A 229 -8.03 8.62 10.67
C PRO A 229 -7.37 9.94 11.10
N PRO A 230 -7.85 10.55 12.19
CA PRO A 230 -7.15 11.65 12.88
C PRO A 230 -5.70 11.27 13.23
N GLU A 231 -4.78 12.23 13.16
CA GLU A 231 -3.35 12.01 13.43
C GLU A 231 -2.65 13.32 13.81
N GLY A 232 -1.91 13.34 14.92
CA GLY A 232 -1.26 14.56 15.41
C GLY A 232 -2.27 15.71 15.59
N ASP A 233 -1.98 16.87 14.99
CA ASP A 233 -2.86 18.05 15.04
C ASP A 233 -4.12 17.91 14.16
N ARG A 234 -4.19 16.89 13.29
CA ARG A 234 -5.37 16.61 12.47
C ARG A 234 -6.44 15.93 13.32
N GLN A 235 -7.42 16.70 13.78
CA GLN A 235 -8.51 16.19 14.61
C GLN A 235 -9.74 15.69 13.81
N TRP A 236 -9.82 15.99 12.51
CA TRP A 236 -10.90 15.51 11.65
C TRP A 236 -10.61 14.10 11.11
N THR A 237 -11.69 13.37 10.84
CA THR A 237 -11.64 12.08 10.14
C THR A 237 -11.99 12.29 8.67
N LYS A 238 -11.31 11.62 7.74
CA LYS A 238 -11.59 11.73 6.30
C LYS A 238 -11.86 10.38 5.65
N LEU A 239 -12.82 10.38 4.75
CA LEU A 239 -13.04 9.30 3.80
C LEU A 239 -13.16 9.90 2.39
N GLU A 240 -12.36 9.40 1.47
CA GLU A 240 -12.42 9.79 0.06
C GLU A 240 -12.83 8.62 -0.82
N GLY A 241 -13.37 8.91 -2.00
CA GLY A 241 -13.67 7.89 -2.99
C GLY A 241 -13.77 8.40 -4.41
N PHE A 242 -13.59 7.47 -5.36
CA PHE A 242 -13.76 7.74 -6.79
C PHE A 242 -14.92 6.94 -7.37
N ARG A 243 -15.80 7.62 -8.08
CA ARG A 243 -16.87 7.01 -8.87
C ARG A 243 -16.62 7.27 -10.35
N PHE A 244 -17.03 6.33 -11.19
CA PHE A 244 -16.87 6.41 -12.63
C PHE A 244 -18.24 6.20 -13.26
N GLY A 245 -18.72 7.21 -13.99
CA GLY A 245 -19.82 7.07 -14.94
C GLY A 245 -19.30 6.74 -16.33
N ASP A 246 -20.17 6.84 -17.33
CA ASP A 246 -19.84 6.50 -18.71
C ASP A 246 -18.80 7.45 -19.35
N ASP A 247 -18.87 8.74 -19.03
CA ASP A 247 -18.05 9.80 -19.65
C ASP A 247 -17.42 10.76 -18.63
N THR A 248 -17.53 10.45 -17.34
CA THR A 248 -17.15 11.37 -16.27
C THR A 248 -16.69 10.55 -15.06
N ALA A 249 -15.56 10.93 -14.47
CA ALA A 249 -15.15 10.46 -13.15
C ALA A 249 -15.49 11.51 -12.08
N TYR A 250 -15.65 11.06 -10.84
CA TYR A 250 -15.98 11.91 -9.73
C TYR A 250 -15.05 11.60 -8.56
N HIS A 251 -14.47 12.65 -7.97
CA HIS A 251 -13.71 12.54 -6.73
C HIS A 251 -14.57 13.12 -5.60
N ILE A 252 -14.92 12.29 -4.62
CA ILE A 252 -15.67 12.72 -3.44
C ILE A 252 -14.75 12.66 -2.23
N MET A 253 -14.67 13.73 -1.45
CA MET A 253 -14.13 13.69 -0.10
C MET A 253 -15.17 14.11 0.90
N SER A 254 -15.14 13.41 2.03
CA SER A 254 -15.93 13.72 3.20
C SER A 254 -15.01 13.88 4.40
N PHE A 255 -15.27 14.92 5.18
CA PHE A 255 -14.57 15.24 6.42
C PHE A 255 -15.59 15.31 7.54
N LEU A 256 -15.30 14.64 8.65
CA LEU A 256 -16.08 14.82 9.88
C LEU A 256 -15.20 15.47 10.94
N TYR A 257 -15.62 16.66 11.36
CA TYR A 257 -14.97 17.44 12.41
C TYR A 257 -15.53 17.08 13.80
N PRO A 258 -14.72 17.17 14.87
CA PRO A 258 -15.22 17.04 16.24
C PRO A 258 -16.30 18.09 16.57
N GLU A 259 -17.16 17.81 17.55
CA GLU A 259 -18.26 18.72 17.90
C GLU A 259 -17.81 20.09 18.40
N GLU A 260 -16.65 20.11 19.03
CA GLU A 260 -16.03 21.31 19.60
C GLU A 260 -15.34 22.19 18.55
N MET A 261 -15.25 21.72 17.30
CA MET A 261 -14.53 22.39 16.21
C MET A 261 -15.49 22.91 15.15
N GLU A 262 -15.38 24.19 14.83
CA GLU A 262 -16.06 24.78 13.68
C GLU A 262 -15.45 24.26 12.38
N VAL A 263 -16.31 23.84 11.44
CA VAL A 263 -15.86 23.42 10.11
C VAL A 263 -15.25 24.64 9.40
N PRO A 264 -13.97 24.59 8.98
CA PRO A 264 -13.31 25.73 8.35
C PRO A 264 -13.70 25.83 6.86
N GLU A 265 -14.98 26.13 6.58
CA GLU A 265 -15.55 26.10 5.23
C GLU A 265 -14.77 26.97 4.23
N ALA A 266 -14.40 28.19 4.62
CA ALA A 266 -13.66 29.09 3.74
C ALA A 266 -12.29 28.52 3.34
N ASP A 267 -11.55 27.94 4.30
CA ASP A 267 -10.27 27.27 4.05
C ASP A 267 -10.45 26.05 3.15
N LEU A 268 -11.46 25.22 3.43
CA LEU A 268 -11.75 24.04 2.61
C LEU A 268 -12.14 24.41 1.17
N ARG A 269 -12.90 25.50 0.98
CA ARG A 269 -13.21 25.99 -0.38
C ARG A 269 -11.95 26.48 -1.11
N ASP A 270 -11.12 27.26 -0.45
CA ASP A 270 -9.87 27.78 -1.03
C ASP A 270 -8.92 26.63 -1.42
N ARG A 271 -8.71 25.70 -0.49
CA ARG A 271 -7.91 24.49 -0.68
C ARG A 271 -8.42 23.52 -1.75
N SER A 272 -9.72 23.57 -2.06
CA SER A 272 -10.28 22.81 -3.18
C SER A 272 -9.81 23.37 -4.52
N ILE A 273 -9.76 24.70 -4.65
CA ILE A 273 -9.28 25.41 -5.86
C ILE A 273 -7.81 25.08 -6.12
N ASP A 274 -6.99 25.09 -5.07
CA ASP A 274 -5.55 24.82 -5.14
C ASP A 274 -5.20 23.33 -5.30
N SER A 275 -6.20 22.47 -5.55
CA SER A 275 -6.02 21.02 -5.75
C SER A 275 -5.40 20.28 -4.56
N THR A 276 -5.52 20.84 -3.35
CA THR A 276 -5.00 20.20 -2.13
C THR A 276 -6.03 19.27 -1.49
N ILE A 277 -7.32 19.55 -1.72
CA ILE A 277 -8.43 18.68 -1.36
C ILE A 277 -8.70 17.79 -2.56
N LEU A 278 -9.26 18.34 -3.65
CA LEU A 278 -9.60 17.59 -4.85
C LEU A 278 -8.39 17.36 -5.75
N THR A 279 -8.49 16.35 -6.61
CA THR A 279 -7.39 16.04 -7.54
C THR A 279 -7.34 17.13 -8.60
N ARG A 280 -6.15 17.42 -9.11
CA ARG A 280 -5.90 18.55 -10.04
C ARG A 280 -6.72 18.48 -11.33
N GLU A 281 -7.21 17.30 -11.69
CA GLU A 281 -8.02 17.05 -12.87
C GLU A 281 -9.48 17.51 -12.72
N VAL A 282 -9.89 17.99 -11.53
CA VAL A 282 -11.27 18.47 -11.31
C VAL A 282 -11.52 19.79 -12.03
N ASP A 283 -12.61 19.86 -12.80
CA ASP A 283 -13.03 21.07 -13.52
C ASP A 283 -14.23 21.79 -12.86
N ALA A 284 -15.05 21.06 -12.12
CA ALA A 284 -16.19 21.59 -11.36
C ALA A 284 -16.30 20.95 -9.98
N THR A 285 -16.62 21.78 -8.97
CA THR A 285 -16.68 21.37 -7.57
C THR A 285 -18.01 21.77 -6.93
N ASP A 286 -18.71 20.81 -6.32
CA ASP A 286 -19.79 21.06 -5.37
C ASP A 286 -19.24 20.90 -3.94
N PHE A 287 -19.60 21.82 -3.06
CA PHE A 287 -19.14 21.80 -1.67
C PHE A 287 -20.30 22.09 -0.74
N ARG A 288 -20.52 21.17 0.20
CA ARG A 288 -21.65 21.19 1.13
C ARG A 288 -21.15 20.98 2.56
N VAL A 289 -21.73 21.71 3.50
CA VAL A 289 -21.52 21.53 4.93
C VAL A 289 -22.86 21.25 5.58
N ASP A 290 -22.93 20.16 6.35
CA ASP A 290 -24.08 19.81 7.17
C ASP A 290 -23.61 19.49 8.60
N GLY A 291 -23.78 20.47 9.50
CA GLY A 291 -23.21 20.43 10.84
C GLY A 291 -21.68 20.28 10.80
N GLN A 292 -21.17 19.16 11.31
CA GLN A 292 -19.73 18.83 11.34
C GLN A 292 -19.23 18.10 10.09
N LEU A 293 -20.13 17.73 9.18
CA LEU A 293 -19.79 16.99 7.97
C LEU A 293 -19.56 17.98 6.83
N ALA A 294 -18.36 18.01 6.29
CA ALA A 294 -18.06 18.71 5.04
C ALA A 294 -17.87 17.69 3.91
N VAL A 295 -18.50 17.94 2.76
CA VAL A 295 -18.39 17.10 1.56
C VAL A 295 -17.99 17.95 0.37
N ALA A 296 -16.92 17.55 -0.31
CA ALA A 296 -16.46 18.12 -1.57
C ALA A 296 -16.60 17.08 -2.68
N GLU A 297 -17.36 17.40 -3.72
CA GLU A 297 -17.61 16.54 -4.89
C GLU A 297 -17.03 17.23 -6.12
N GLY A 298 -15.99 16.64 -6.71
CA GLY A 298 -15.36 17.12 -7.92
C GLY A 298 -15.74 16.30 -9.15
N ARG A 299 -16.09 16.97 -10.25
CA ARG A 299 -16.26 16.39 -11.57
C ARG A 299 -14.91 16.34 -12.29
N ILE A 300 -14.63 15.23 -12.96
CA ILE A 300 -13.44 15.03 -13.78
C ILE A 300 -13.87 14.54 -15.17
N PRO A 301 -13.66 15.33 -16.24
CA PRO A 301 -13.96 14.91 -17.60
C PRO A 301 -13.17 13.65 -18.00
N LEU A 302 -13.75 12.77 -18.83
CA LEU A 302 -13.05 11.60 -19.34
C LEU A 302 -11.83 12.02 -20.18
N GLY A 303 -10.72 11.30 -20.02
CA GLY A 303 -9.48 11.57 -20.74
C GLY A 303 -8.56 12.56 -20.04
N GLU A 304 -9.03 13.25 -19.00
CA GLU A 304 -8.19 14.02 -18.11
C GLU A 304 -7.49 13.11 -17.08
N GLY A 305 -6.23 13.46 -16.78
CA GLY A 305 -5.43 12.78 -15.76
C GLY A 305 -4.17 12.13 -16.27
N TYR A 306 -3.68 11.18 -15.49
CA TYR A 306 -2.44 10.50 -15.79
C TYR A 306 -2.67 9.59 -17.01
N PRO A 307 -1.88 9.73 -18.10
CA PRO A 307 -1.95 8.77 -19.19
C PRO A 307 -1.69 7.39 -18.60
N LEU A 308 -2.43 6.37 -19.05
CA LEU A 308 -2.20 5.03 -18.56
C LEU A 308 -0.71 4.69 -18.77
N PRO A 309 0.04 4.30 -17.72
CA PRO A 309 1.44 3.97 -17.88
C PRO A 309 1.57 2.92 -18.98
N THR A 310 2.52 3.12 -19.91
CA THR A 310 2.87 2.12 -20.93
C THR A 310 3.30 0.82 -20.29
N THR A 311 3.92 0.90 -19.11
CA THR A 311 4.38 -0.22 -18.29
C THR A 311 3.88 -0.04 -16.85
N GLN A 312 3.03 -0.96 -16.40
CA GLN A 312 2.65 -1.07 -14.98
C GLN A 312 3.57 -2.08 -14.30
N PRO A 313 3.84 -1.94 -12.99
CA PRO A 313 4.63 -2.93 -12.29
C PRO A 313 3.97 -4.31 -12.36
N PRO A 314 4.76 -5.37 -12.57
CA PRO A 314 4.26 -6.73 -12.60
C PRO A 314 3.82 -7.17 -11.20
N GLN A 315 2.73 -7.94 -11.11
CA GLN A 315 2.35 -8.64 -9.89
C GLN A 315 3.08 -9.98 -9.85
N ILE A 316 3.99 -10.12 -8.89
CA ILE A 316 4.91 -11.26 -8.78
C ILE A 316 4.96 -11.74 -7.33
N THR A 317 4.91 -13.05 -7.14
CA THR A 317 5.32 -13.68 -5.88
C THR A 317 6.82 -13.84 -5.89
N TRP A 318 7.53 -13.05 -5.08
CA TRP A 318 8.98 -13.18 -4.91
C TRP A 318 9.32 -14.12 -3.76
N GLY A 319 10.33 -14.96 -3.97
CA GLY A 319 10.95 -15.81 -2.96
C GLY A 319 12.38 -15.40 -2.65
N VAL A 320 12.85 -15.78 -1.47
CA VAL A 320 14.25 -15.58 -1.08
C VAL A 320 14.81 -16.79 -0.35
N THR A 321 16.04 -17.17 -0.70
CA THR A 321 16.83 -18.13 0.08
C THR A 321 18.13 -17.47 0.51
N ARG A 322 18.50 -17.63 1.78
CA ARG A 322 19.77 -17.17 2.35
C ARG A 322 20.70 -18.37 2.52
N ASN A 323 21.90 -18.31 1.94
CA ASN A 323 22.93 -19.31 2.17
C ASN A 323 24.05 -18.70 3.04
N ALA A 324 24.09 -19.08 4.31
CA ALA A 324 25.09 -18.58 5.26
C ALA A 324 26.50 -19.12 4.99
N THR A 325 26.65 -20.27 4.33
CA THR A 325 27.97 -20.85 4.04
C THR A 325 28.64 -20.10 2.89
N ASP A 326 27.89 -19.87 1.82
CA ASP A 326 28.39 -19.18 0.62
C ASP A 326 28.20 -17.66 0.70
N GLN A 327 27.58 -17.16 1.77
CA GLN A 327 27.23 -15.74 1.97
C GLN A 327 26.46 -15.15 0.79
N THR A 328 25.48 -15.90 0.28
CA THR A 328 24.67 -15.47 -0.87
C THR A 328 23.18 -15.34 -0.54
N LEU A 329 22.52 -14.50 -1.33
CA LEU A 329 21.08 -14.26 -1.32
C LEU A 329 20.54 -14.61 -2.70
N THR A 330 19.63 -15.57 -2.78
CA THR A 330 18.98 -15.95 -4.04
C THR A 330 17.54 -15.47 -4.02
N PHE A 331 17.20 -14.57 -4.94
CA PHE A 331 15.83 -14.13 -5.19
C PHE A 331 15.24 -14.98 -6.31
N THR A 332 14.05 -15.53 -6.10
CA THR A 332 13.35 -16.39 -7.07
C THR A 332 12.05 -15.72 -7.48
N HIS A 333 11.78 -15.68 -8.78
CA HIS A 333 10.44 -15.35 -9.30
C HIS A 333 9.59 -16.61 -9.18
N GLU A 334 8.69 -16.66 -8.20
CA GLU A 334 7.99 -17.92 -7.85
C GLU A 334 6.71 -18.09 -8.66
N ALA A 335 6.03 -16.98 -8.97
CA ALA A 335 4.83 -16.95 -9.80
C ALA A 335 4.48 -15.52 -10.23
N GLY A 336 3.70 -15.39 -11.31
CA GLY A 336 3.15 -14.12 -11.77
C GLY A 336 3.65 -13.67 -13.14
N GLU A 337 3.55 -12.37 -13.41
CA GLU A 337 3.93 -11.77 -14.68
C GLU A 337 5.46 -11.78 -14.87
N SER A 338 5.94 -12.15 -16.04
CA SER A 338 7.36 -12.02 -16.39
C SER A 338 7.78 -10.54 -16.45
N VAL A 339 9.08 -10.29 -16.24
CA VAL A 339 9.62 -8.94 -16.15
C VAL A 339 11.00 -8.84 -16.78
N ALA A 340 11.21 -7.80 -17.61
CA ALA A 340 12.50 -7.52 -18.21
C ALA A 340 13.54 -7.20 -17.13
N THR A 341 14.72 -7.83 -17.19
CA THR A 341 15.79 -7.59 -16.20
C THR A 341 16.35 -6.18 -16.32
N ALA A 342 16.27 -5.56 -17.49
CA ALA A 342 16.61 -4.15 -17.70
C ALA A 342 15.75 -3.18 -16.88
N ASP A 343 14.53 -3.60 -16.49
CA ASP A 343 13.64 -2.82 -15.62
C ASP A 343 13.83 -3.17 -14.14
N LEU A 344 14.73 -4.09 -13.80
CA LEU A 344 14.99 -4.52 -12.43
C LEU A 344 16.36 -4.08 -11.95
N GLN A 345 16.41 -3.69 -10.68
CA GLN A 345 17.65 -3.36 -9.98
C GLN A 345 17.55 -3.79 -8.52
N PHE A 346 18.70 -4.04 -7.89
CA PHE A 346 18.75 -4.10 -6.44
C PHE A 346 19.15 -2.74 -5.87
N ARG A 347 18.59 -2.39 -4.72
CA ARG A 347 18.87 -1.18 -3.97
C ARG A 347 19.31 -1.57 -2.56
N ALA A 348 20.52 -1.18 -2.20
CA ALA A 348 21.04 -1.30 -0.84
C ALA A 348 20.55 -0.11 -0.01
N ASP A 349 20.15 -0.37 1.24
CA ASP A 349 19.59 0.62 2.15
C ASP A 349 19.86 0.22 3.61
N ILE A 350 19.49 1.08 4.55
CA ILE A 350 19.39 0.73 5.98
C ILE A 350 17.94 0.48 6.39
N ALA A 351 17.74 -0.42 7.35
CA ALA A 351 16.41 -0.76 7.86
C ALA A 351 15.83 0.32 8.79
N ASP A 352 16.66 0.97 9.62
CA ASP A 352 16.25 2.04 10.52
C ASP A 352 16.49 3.42 9.89
N THR A 353 15.42 4.13 9.59
CA THR A 353 15.45 5.47 8.99
C THR A 353 14.78 6.53 9.87
N SER A 354 14.52 6.21 11.13
CA SER A 354 13.77 7.08 12.05
C SER A 354 14.46 8.43 12.28
N GLU A 355 15.77 8.40 12.54
CA GLU A 355 16.64 9.58 12.73
C GLU A 355 17.63 9.77 11.57
N LEU A 356 17.82 8.72 10.77
CA LEU A 356 18.81 8.64 9.70
C LEU A 356 18.16 8.70 8.31
N ARG A 357 18.79 9.45 7.41
CA ARG A 357 18.49 9.48 5.99
C ARG A 357 19.58 8.70 5.27
N SER A 358 19.19 7.66 4.53
CA SER A 358 20.09 6.92 3.65
C SER A 358 20.09 7.49 2.23
N LEU A 359 21.27 7.66 1.67
CA LEU A 359 21.49 7.84 0.25
C LEU A 359 21.69 6.45 -0.35
N SER A 360 20.58 5.81 -0.69
CA SER A 360 20.60 4.42 -1.13
C SER A 360 21.35 4.21 -2.44
N GLU A 361 22.04 3.08 -2.53
CA GLU A 361 22.85 2.70 -3.69
C GLU A 361 22.11 1.68 -4.56
N THR A 362 22.04 1.92 -5.87
CA THR A 362 21.34 1.05 -6.83
C THR A 362 22.31 0.36 -7.79
N ARG A 363 22.05 -0.91 -8.10
CA ARG A 363 22.87 -1.72 -9.01
C ARG A 363 21.97 -2.59 -9.90
N PRO A 364 22.38 -2.88 -11.15
CA PRO A 364 21.66 -3.83 -11.99
C PRO A 364 21.69 -5.23 -11.36
N LEU A 365 20.71 -6.07 -11.71
CA LEU A 365 20.72 -7.46 -11.29
C LEU A 365 21.91 -8.22 -11.93
N PRO A 366 22.63 -9.06 -11.16
CA PRO A 366 23.71 -9.89 -11.69
C PRO A 366 23.15 -11.11 -12.43
N THR A 367 22.62 -10.88 -13.62
CA THR A 367 22.00 -11.93 -14.45
C THR A 367 22.27 -11.69 -15.93
N ASP A 368 22.44 -12.77 -16.69
CA ASP A 368 22.54 -12.75 -18.16
C ASP A 368 21.19 -12.96 -18.85
N HIS A 369 20.12 -13.15 -18.07
CA HIS A 369 18.75 -13.26 -18.60
C HIS A 369 18.23 -11.88 -19.02
N ASP A 370 17.58 -11.79 -20.18
CA ASP A 370 16.91 -10.56 -20.61
C ASP A 370 15.56 -10.36 -19.89
N GLU A 371 14.96 -11.43 -19.40
CA GLU A 371 13.65 -11.48 -18.73
C GLU A 371 13.66 -12.56 -17.64
N LEU A 372 12.98 -12.30 -16.53
CA LEU A 372 12.72 -13.29 -15.47
C LEU A 372 11.24 -13.65 -15.48
N GLY A 373 10.94 -14.95 -15.52
CA GLY A 373 9.62 -15.51 -15.30
C GLY A 373 9.61 -16.55 -14.16
N PRO A 374 8.46 -17.21 -13.92
CA PRO A 374 8.33 -18.20 -12.86
C PRO A 374 9.39 -19.31 -12.94
N GLY A 375 10.12 -19.51 -11.84
CA GLY A 375 11.22 -20.45 -11.69
C GLY A 375 12.61 -19.85 -11.90
N ASP A 376 12.72 -18.67 -12.51
CA ASP A 376 14.00 -17.99 -12.68
C ASP A 376 14.48 -17.39 -11.35
N SER A 377 15.81 -17.30 -11.19
CA SER A 377 16.41 -16.76 -9.97
C SER A 377 17.65 -15.94 -10.24
N VAL A 378 17.94 -15.02 -9.33
CA VAL A 378 19.14 -14.18 -9.35
C VAL A 378 19.82 -14.32 -8.00
N THR A 379 21.13 -14.56 -8.03
CA THR A 379 21.94 -14.73 -6.82
C THR A 379 22.89 -13.55 -6.65
N ILE A 380 22.86 -12.95 -5.46
CA ILE A 380 23.70 -11.83 -5.06
C ILE A 380 24.65 -12.31 -3.97
N ASP A 381 25.95 -12.07 -4.16
CA ASP A 381 26.93 -12.24 -3.10
C ASP A 381 26.77 -11.11 -2.07
N ARG A 382 26.66 -11.45 -0.78
CA ARG A 382 26.51 -10.46 0.30
C ARG A 382 27.70 -9.49 0.35
N GLN A 383 28.89 -9.92 -0.07
CA GLN A 383 30.09 -9.07 -0.13
C GLN A 383 30.04 -8.06 -1.30
N ALA A 384 29.19 -8.30 -2.30
CA ALA A 384 28.98 -7.39 -3.42
C ALA A 384 27.91 -6.32 -3.12
N ILE A 385 27.24 -6.40 -1.98
CA ILE A 385 26.30 -5.37 -1.52
C ILE A 385 27.12 -4.17 -1.07
N PRO A 386 26.93 -2.97 -1.68
CA PRO A 386 27.69 -1.79 -1.32
C PRO A 386 27.28 -1.26 0.05
N ASP A 387 28.20 -0.58 0.71
CA ASP A 387 27.87 0.35 1.80
C ASP A 387 26.99 1.49 1.24
N VAL A 388 26.20 2.10 2.12
CA VAL A 388 25.34 3.25 1.80
C VAL A 388 25.76 4.45 2.63
N GLU A 389 25.67 5.64 2.06
CA GLU A 389 25.91 6.87 2.80
C GLU A 389 24.69 7.19 3.67
N VAL A 390 24.94 7.61 4.91
CA VAL A 390 23.90 7.87 5.90
C VAL A 390 24.16 9.20 6.59
N ILE A 391 23.11 10.00 6.80
CA ILE A 391 23.19 11.31 7.44
C ILE A 391 22.03 11.47 8.44
N HIS A 392 22.29 12.09 9.59
CA HIS A 392 21.21 12.44 10.50
C HIS A 392 20.34 13.54 9.89
N ALA A 393 19.01 13.48 10.05
CA ALA A 393 18.11 14.43 9.41
C ALA A 393 18.42 15.90 9.79
N ASP A 394 18.86 16.13 11.02
CA ASP A 394 19.23 17.46 11.53
C ASP A 394 20.58 17.98 10.99
N ASP A 395 21.42 17.11 10.43
CA ASP A 395 22.72 17.47 9.88
C ASP A 395 22.65 17.84 8.38
N ILE A 396 21.46 17.75 7.77
CA ILE A 396 21.26 18.12 6.37
C ILE A 396 21.21 19.64 6.24
N ASP A 397 22.25 20.22 5.65
CA ASP A 397 22.32 21.64 5.34
C ASP A 397 21.74 21.91 3.95
N TRP A 398 20.44 22.18 3.89
CA TRP A 398 19.74 22.47 2.63
C TRP A 398 20.26 23.73 1.90
N ASP A 399 20.99 24.61 2.59
CA ASP A 399 21.56 25.83 2.02
C ASP A 399 23.01 25.63 1.53
N ALA A 400 23.64 24.50 1.88
CA ALA A 400 24.98 24.15 1.39
C ALA A 400 24.97 23.76 -0.09
N ALA A 401 26.13 23.92 -0.74
CA ALA A 401 26.31 23.47 -2.12
C ALA A 401 26.19 21.94 -2.26
N ASP A 402 26.51 21.21 -1.20
CA ASP A 402 26.25 19.78 -1.04
C ASP A 402 25.57 19.55 0.31
N PRO A 403 24.23 19.38 0.33
CA PRO A 403 23.47 19.17 1.56
C PRO A 403 23.83 17.92 2.36
N TYR A 404 24.57 16.99 1.75
CA TYR A 404 24.91 15.70 2.34
C TYR A 404 26.42 15.52 2.58
N ALA A 405 27.18 16.62 2.59
CA ALA A 405 28.65 16.59 2.74
C ALA A 405 29.14 15.94 4.05
N THR A 406 28.27 15.82 5.06
CA THR A 406 28.53 15.19 6.36
C THR A 406 28.03 13.75 6.45
N SER A 407 27.53 13.17 5.36
CA SER A 407 27.15 11.76 5.33
C SER A 407 28.35 10.85 5.60
N GLU A 408 28.06 9.72 6.24
CA GLU A 408 29.05 8.69 6.58
C GLU A 408 28.65 7.35 5.98
N PRO A 409 29.61 6.57 5.43
CA PRO A 409 29.33 5.27 4.87
C PRO A 409 29.01 4.26 5.98
N GLN A 410 27.95 3.48 5.79
CA GLN A 410 27.55 2.39 6.67
C GLN A 410 27.21 1.13 5.87
N PRO A 411 27.44 -0.07 6.44
CA PRO A 411 26.98 -1.30 5.83
C PRO A 411 25.46 -1.29 5.63
N ALA A 412 25.01 -1.68 4.43
CA ALA A 412 23.60 -1.86 4.17
C ALA A 412 23.02 -2.94 5.10
N THR A 413 21.90 -2.62 5.75
CA THR A 413 21.15 -3.57 6.59
C THR A 413 19.86 -4.03 5.93
N ARG A 414 19.55 -3.51 4.73
CA ARG A 414 18.36 -3.86 3.95
C ARG A 414 18.71 -3.94 2.46
N LEU A 415 18.08 -4.88 1.77
CA LEU A 415 18.18 -5.03 0.32
C LEU A 415 16.79 -5.05 -0.30
N LEU A 416 16.56 -4.20 -1.31
CA LEU A 416 15.31 -4.11 -2.04
C LEU A 416 15.53 -4.55 -3.49
N LEU A 417 14.64 -5.41 -3.98
CA LEU A 417 14.44 -5.60 -5.41
C LEU A 417 13.45 -4.55 -5.89
N ALA A 418 13.82 -3.76 -6.89
CA ALA A 418 13.02 -2.64 -7.37
C ALA A 418 12.74 -2.74 -8.87
N TYR A 419 11.53 -2.35 -9.25
CA TYR A 419 11.09 -2.12 -10.62
C TYR A 419 11.32 -0.66 -11.00
N SER A 420 12.01 -0.39 -12.09
CA SER A 420 12.46 0.95 -12.46
C SER A 420 12.42 1.21 -13.97
N PRO A 421 11.25 1.09 -14.64
CA PRO A 421 11.14 1.50 -16.03
C PRO A 421 11.26 3.02 -16.13
N GLU A 422 12.02 3.50 -17.11
CA GLU A 422 11.90 4.86 -17.67
C GLU A 422 11.76 6.01 -16.65
N SER A 423 12.52 5.96 -15.53
CA SER A 423 12.67 6.96 -14.43
C SER A 423 11.83 6.81 -13.15
N ALA A 424 10.95 5.81 -13.03
CA ALA A 424 10.18 5.59 -11.80
C ALA A 424 10.58 4.31 -11.05
N THR A 425 11.30 4.44 -9.93
CA THR A 425 11.67 3.29 -9.09
C THR A 425 10.58 2.95 -8.09
N ARG A 426 10.24 1.66 -7.98
CA ARG A 426 9.26 1.10 -7.03
C ARG A 426 9.80 -0.19 -6.40
N PRO A 427 9.73 -0.36 -5.07
CA PRO A 427 10.13 -1.61 -4.45
C PRO A 427 9.13 -2.72 -4.83
N LEU A 428 9.63 -3.84 -5.35
CA LEU A 428 8.85 -5.07 -5.56
C LEU A 428 8.95 -5.98 -4.33
N PHE A 429 10.14 -6.06 -3.76
CA PHE A 429 10.43 -6.97 -2.66
C PHE A 429 11.57 -6.41 -1.82
N ALA A 430 11.58 -6.73 -0.53
CA ALA A 430 12.61 -6.24 0.38
C ALA A 430 12.87 -7.27 1.48
N ILE A 431 14.13 -7.37 1.88
CA ILE A 431 14.58 -8.21 2.99
C ILE A 431 15.56 -7.43 3.86
N ASP A 432 15.56 -7.75 5.14
CA ASP A 432 16.64 -7.33 6.03
C ASP A 432 17.86 -8.23 5.80
N LEU A 433 19.05 -7.65 5.91
CA LEU A 433 20.33 -8.33 5.74
C LEU A 433 20.88 -8.84 7.08
N GLU A 434 20.41 -8.31 8.20
CA GLU A 434 20.76 -8.84 9.51
C GLU A 434 20.19 -10.24 9.70
N ASP A 435 21.03 -11.16 10.19
CA ASP A 435 20.59 -12.51 10.51
C ASP A 435 19.61 -12.42 11.68
N THR A 436 18.33 -12.52 11.34
CA THR A 436 17.24 -12.74 12.30
C THR A 436 17.50 -14.10 12.97
N THR A 437 18.22 -14.04 14.09
CA THR A 437 18.61 -15.17 14.93
C THR A 437 17.52 -15.53 15.92
#